data_AF-A0A2G9M237-F1
#
_entry.id   AF-A0A2G9M237-F1
#
_cell.length_a   1.000
_cell.length_b   1.000
_cell.length_c   1.000
_cell.angle_alpha   90.00
_cell.angle_beta   90.00
_cell.angle_gamma   90.00
#
_symmetry.space_group_name_H-M   'P 1'
#
loop_
_entity.id
_entity.type
_entity.pdbx_description
1 polymer ?
#
loop_
_entity_poly.entity_id
_entity_poly.type
_entity_poly.pdbx_seq_one_letter_code
_entity_poly.pdbx_strand_id
1 'polypeptide(L)' 'MKPRVLVMSGYGINCEAESAHAFELAGAECEIVHINDLISGKKRMSDFQIMMFPGGFAYGDDTGAGN' A
#
# COMPACT_ATOMS: atom_id res chain seq x y z
N MET A 1 9.69 2.49 19.49
CA MET A 1 9.49 1.57 18.34
C MET A 1 8.68 2.33 17.30
N LYS A 2 9.04 2.26 16.00
CA LYS A 2 8.27 2.89 14.93
C LYS A 2 7.17 1.92 14.45
N PRO A 3 5.91 2.37 14.24
CA PRO A 3 4.89 1.51 13.64
C PRO A 3 5.25 1.19 12.20
N ARG A 4 5.08 -0.07 11.79
CA ARG A 4 5.28 -0.49 10.39
C ARG A 4 3.98 -0.30 9.60
N VAL A 5 4.09 0.38 8.47
CA VAL A 5 2.97 0.67 7.56
C VAL A 5 3.19 -0.10 6.26
N LEU A 6 2.22 -0.92 5.88
CA LEU A 6 2.14 -1.45 4.53
C LEU A 6 1.39 -0.43 3.67
N VAL A 7 2.05 0.09 2.65
CA VAL A 7 1.43 0.92 1.62
C VAL A 7 1.13 0.02 0.43
N MET A 8 -0.16 -0.24 0.17
CA MET A 8 -0.54 -1.20 -0.86
C MET A 8 -0.24 -0.64 -2.26
N SER A 9 0.35 -1.45 -3.13
CA SER A 9 0.52 -1.17 -4.55
C SER A 9 -0.19 -2.24 -5.38
N GLY A 10 -0.52 -1.89 -6.61
CA GLY A 10 -1.26 -2.72 -7.54
C GLY A 10 -1.35 -2.04 -8.89
N TYR A 11 -1.84 -2.77 -9.89
CA TYR A 11 -1.99 -2.21 -11.23
C TYR A 11 -2.93 -1.01 -11.23
N GLY A 12 -2.43 0.15 -11.66
CA GLY A 12 -3.19 1.40 -11.77
C GLY A 12 -3.25 2.23 -10.49
N ILE A 13 -2.77 1.72 -9.35
CA ILE A 13 -2.50 2.54 -8.16
C ILE A 13 -1.33 3.48 -8.50
N ASN A 14 -1.41 4.75 -8.08
CA ASN A 14 -0.41 5.76 -8.46
C ASN A 14 -0.05 6.77 -7.36
N CYS A 15 -0.59 6.60 -6.14
CA CYS A 15 -0.34 7.50 -5.02
C CYS A 15 0.49 6.86 -3.88
N GLU A 16 1.23 5.77 -4.15
CA GLU A 16 1.94 5.03 -3.10
C GLU A 16 3.10 5.83 -2.50
N ALA A 17 3.84 6.57 -3.33
CA ALA A 17 5.07 7.26 -2.92
C ALA A 17 4.79 8.40 -1.94
N GLU A 18 3.82 9.27 -2.25
CA GLU A 18 3.41 10.37 -1.38
C GLU A 18 2.72 9.87 -0.11
N SER A 19 1.98 8.75 -0.20
CA SER A 19 1.37 8.11 0.96
C SER A 19 2.44 7.60 1.92
N ALA A 20 3.45 6.89 1.41
CA ALA A 20 4.57 6.42 2.20
C ALA A 20 5.33 7.60 2.83
N HIS A 21 5.60 8.65 2.05
CA HIS A 21 6.29 9.84 2.53
C HIS A 21 5.54 10.53 3.68
N ALA A 22 4.23 10.66 3.59
CA ALA A 22 3.42 11.26 4.65
C ALA A 22 3.50 10.48 5.98
N PHE A 23 3.48 9.15 5.91
CA PHE A 23 3.64 8.29 7.09
C PHE A 23 5.07 8.35 7.67
N GLU A 24 6.10 8.42 6.83
CA GLU A 24 7.49 8.59 7.26
C GLU A 24 7.69 9.92 8.00
N LEU A 25 7.09 11.01 7.49
CA LEU A 25 7.07 12.31 8.17
C LEU A 25 6.36 12.24 9.53
N ALA A 26 5.34 11.40 9.66
CA ALA A 26 4.64 11.12 10.91
C ALA A 26 5.40 10.17 11.86
N GLY A 27 6.58 9.68 11.46
CA GLY A 27 7.47 8.85 12.29
C GLY A 27 7.27 7.34 12.14
N ALA A 28 6.50 6.89 11.16
CA ALA A 28 6.35 5.48 10.82
C ALA A 28 7.52 4.94 9.98
N GLU A 29 7.56 3.62 9.82
CA GLU A 29 8.40 2.93 8.84
C GLU A 29 7.51 2.31 7.76
N CYS A 30 7.68 2.73 6.51
CA CYS A 30 6.79 2.36 5.41
C CYS A 30 7.42 1.31 4.50
N GLU A 31 6.59 0.41 3.99
CA GLU A 31 6.96 -0.51 2.93
C GLU A 31 5.87 -0.50 1.86
N ILE A 32 6.22 -0.17 0.62
CA ILE A 32 5.30 -0.30 -0.52
C ILE A 32 5.28 -1.76 -0.94
N VAL A 33 4.12 -2.39 -0.88
CA VAL A 33 3.96 -3.83 -1.13
C VAL A 33 2.90 -4.04 -2.21
N HIS A 34 3.31 -4.67 -3.31
CA HIS A 34 2.39 -5.02 -4.38
C HIS A 34 1.45 -6.15 -3.92
N ILE A 35 0.17 -6.10 -4.28
CA ILE A 35 -0.84 -7.10 -3.87
C ILE A 35 -0.42 -8.56 -4.17
N ASN A 36 0.26 -8.77 -5.30
CA ASN A 36 0.80 -10.08 -5.68
C ASN A 36 1.85 -10.63 -4.70
N ASP A 37 2.60 -9.78 -3.99
CA ASP A 37 3.57 -10.23 -2.98
C ASP A 37 2.87 -10.68 -1.68
N LEU A 38 1.67 -10.16 -1.40
CA LEU A 38 0.79 -10.65 -0.34
C LEU A 38 0.13 -11.97 -0.73
N ILE A 39 -0.41 -12.06 -1.95
CA ILE A 39 -1.05 -13.28 -2.49
C ILE A 39 -0.05 -14.45 -2.52
N SER A 40 1.20 -14.19 -2.93
CA SER A 40 2.25 -15.21 -2.98
C SER A 40 2.89 -15.53 -1.63
N GLY A 41 2.56 -14.79 -0.56
CA GLY A 41 3.11 -14.98 0.78
C GLY A 41 4.55 -14.51 0.97
N LYS A 42 5.14 -13.80 -0.01
CA LYS A 42 6.47 -13.15 0.16
C LYS A 42 6.46 -12.09 1.25
N LYS A 43 5.30 -11.45 1.46
CA LYS A 43 5.01 -10.52 2.55
C LYS A 43 3.72 -10.96 3.23
N ARG A 44 3.58 -10.71 4.53
CA ARG A 44 2.36 -11.03 5.28
C ARG A 44 1.78 -9.77 5.88
N MET A 45 0.45 -9.63 5.83
CA MET A 45 -0.26 -8.51 6.47
C MET A 45 0.04 -8.43 7.97
N SER A 46 0.27 -9.56 8.63
CA SER A 46 0.62 -9.65 10.06
C SER A 46 1.98 -9.04 10.42
N ASP A 47 2.83 -8.75 9.43
CA ASP A 47 4.13 -8.13 9.68
C ASP A 47 4.02 -6.60 9.90
N PHE A 48 2.80 -6.02 9.78
CA PHE A 48 2.53 -4.58 9.81
C PHE A 48 1.42 -4.23 10.81
N GLN A 49 1.45 -2.99 11.32
CA GLN A 49 0.46 -2.48 12.28
C GLN A 49 -0.57 -1.57 11.63
N ILE A 50 -0.24 -1.02 10.45
CA ILE A 50 -1.09 -0.12 9.67
C ILE A 50 -1.08 -0.60 8.22
N MET A 51 -2.25 -0.56 7.58
CA MET A 51 -2.39 -0.72 6.13
C MET A 51 -2.91 0.58 5.54
N MET A 52 -2.24 1.07 4.50
CA MET A 52 -2.64 2.21 3.71
C MET A 52 -3.03 1.73 2.31
N PHE A 53 -4.21 2.10 1.86
CA PHE A 53 -4.71 1.86 0.50
C PHE A 53 -4.62 3.17 -0.29
N PRO A 54 -3.61 3.33 -1.15
CA PRO A 54 -3.39 4.57 -1.89
C PRO A 54 -4.45 4.77 -2.98
N GLY A 55 -4.60 6.03 -3.39
CA GLY A 55 -5.42 6.39 -4.54
C GLY A 55 -4.81 5.95 -5.87
N GLY A 56 -5.60 6.12 -6.93
CA GLY A 56 -5.23 5.86 -8.31
C GLY A 56 -6.42 5.46 -9.16
N PHE A 57 -6.12 4.78 -10.27
CA PHE A 57 -7.08 4.24 -11.24
C PHE A 57 -6.88 2.72 -11.30
N ALA A 58 -7.18 2.04 -10.20
CA ALA A 58 -6.92 0.61 -10.08
C ALA A 58 -7.61 -0.17 -11.22
N TYR A 59 -6.85 -0.96 -11.96
CA TYR A 59 -7.31 -1.64 -13.18
C TYR A 59 -7.98 -0.71 -14.21
N GLY A 60 -7.61 0.57 -14.23
CA GLY A 60 -8.17 1.58 -15.12
C GLY A 60 -9.62 1.97 -14.83
N ASP A 61 -10.12 1.63 -13.63
CA ASP A 61 -11.52 1.82 -13.22
C ASP A 61 -12.54 1.14 -14.16
N ASP A 62 -12.12 0.13 -14.93
CA ASP A 62 -12.86 -0.48 -16.04
C ASP A 62 -14.25 -1.00 -15.64
N THR A 63 -14.36 -1.62 -14.46
CA THR A 63 -15.64 -2.12 -13.91
C THR A 63 -16.27 -1.18 -12.87
N GLY A 64 -15.68 0.00 -12.69
CA GLY A 64 -15.95 0.95 -11.61
C GLY A 64 -14.72 1.13 -10.70
N ALA A 65 -14.49 2.37 -10.24
CA ALA A 65 -13.37 2.69 -9.37
C ALA A 65 -13.45 1.90 -8.05
N GLY A 66 -12.49 0.99 -7.85
CA GLY A 66 -12.40 0.15 -6.64
C GLY A 66 -13.47 -0.94 -6.50
N ASN A 67 -14.12 -1.34 -7.61
CA ASN A 67 -15.15 -2.38 -7.64
C ASN A 67 -14.57 -3.81 -7.72
#